data_AF-A0AAW5T9Z4-F1
#
_entry.id   AF-A0AAW5T9Z4-F1
#
_cell.length_a   1.000
_cell.length_b   1.000
_cell.length_c   1.000
_cell.angle_alpha   90.00
_cell.angle_beta   90.00
_cell.angle_gamma   90.00
#
_symmetry.space_group_name_H-M   'P 1'
#
loop_
_entity.id
_entity.type
_entity.pdbx_description
1 polymer ?
#
loop_
_entity_poly.entity_id
_entity_poly.type
_entity_poly.pdbx_seq_one_letter_code
_entity_poly.pdbx_strand_id
1 'polypeptide(L)' 'MKRSVIITGIAVALLIAVLVAPAKVTCPNGPCTTAPDAQGNVHRYYEMKPLGAALIEEVTGLRVPIHYSSGVDTESLR' A
#
# COMPACT_ATOMS: atom_id res chain seq x y z
N MET A 1 17.99 -26.71 19.66
CA MET A 1 18.66 -26.31 18.41
C MET A 1 17.82 -26.53 17.16
N LYS A 2 17.39 -27.76 16.80
CA LYS A 2 16.56 -27.95 15.58
C LYS A 2 15.19 -27.25 15.63
N ARG A 3 14.47 -27.34 16.75
CA ARG A 3 13.16 -26.68 16.93
C ARG A 3 13.23 -25.15 16.84
N SER A 4 14.23 -24.55 17.48
CA SER A 4 14.42 -23.09 17.47
C SER A 4 14.72 -22.59 16.05
N VAL A 5 15.56 -23.30 15.29
CA VAL A 5 15.84 -22.94 13.89
C VAL A 5 14.57 -23.03 13.02
N ILE A 6 13.74 -24.05 13.22
CA ILE A 6 12.48 -24.20 12.48
C ILE A 6 11.51 -23.04 12.81
N ILE A 7 11.33 -22.73 14.10
CA ILE A 7 10.44 -21.65 14.54
C ILE A 7 10.90 -20.31 13.96
N THR A 8 12.20 -20.02 14.03
CA THR A 8 12.76 -18.79 13.45
C THR A 8 12.54 -18.74 11.94
N GLY A 9 12.75 -19.85 11.23
CA GLY A 9 12.52 -19.92 9.78
C GLY A 9 11.07 -19.61 9.40
N ILE A 10 10.11 -20.19 10.13
CA ILE A 10 8.68 -19.93 9.91
C ILE A 10 8.35 -18.46 10.20
N ALA A 11 8.85 -17.93 11.31
CA ALA A 11 8.60 -16.54 11.68
C ALA A 11 9.12 -15.55 10.62
N VAL A 12 10.32 -15.78 10.10
CA VAL A 12 10.90 -14.96 9.02
C VAL A 12 10.07 -15.08 7.74
N ALA A 13 9.66 -16.30 7.36
CA ALA A 13 8.84 -16.50 6.17
C ALA A 13 7.48 -15.78 6.26
N LEU A 14 6.82 -15.84 7.42
CA LEU A 14 5.57 -15.12 7.67
C LEU A 14 5.76 -13.61 7.62
N LEU A 15 6.85 -13.09 8.19
CA LEU A 15 7.17 -11.67 8.12
C LEU A 15 7.34 -11.20 6.67
N ILE A 16 8.09 -11.95 5.86
CA ILE A 16 8.27 -11.64 4.44
C ILE A 16 6.92 -11.69 3.70
N ALA A 17 6.09 -12.69 3.97
CA ALA A 17 4.76 -12.80 3.35
C ALA A 17 3.89 -11.56 3.64
N VAL A 18 3.92 -11.05 4.88
CA VAL A 18 3.21 -9.82 5.26
C VAL A 18 3.81 -8.60 4.55
N LEU A 19 5.13 -8.48 4.46
CA LEU A 19 5.79 -7.33 3.81
C LEU A 19 5.55 -7.26 2.30
N VAL A 20 5.40 -8.40 1.63
CA VAL A 20 5.14 -8.46 0.18
C VAL A 20 3.65 -8.36 -0.15
N ALA A 21 2.76 -8.49 0.85
CA ALA A 21 1.33 -8.37 0.64
C ALA A 21 0.97 -7.00 0.02
N PRO A 22 0.05 -6.99 -0.97
CA PRO A 22 -0.36 -5.75 -1.61
C PRO A 22 -1.20 -4.91 -0.64
N ALA A 23 -0.72 -3.70 -0.37
CA ALA A 23 -1.39 -2.69 0.43
C ALA A 23 -1.89 -1.56 -0.49
N LYS A 24 -3.13 -1.13 -0.25
CA LYS A 24 -3.74 0.00 -0.94
C LYS A 24 -3.33 1.28 -0.24
N VAL A 25 -2.60 2.14 -0.95
CA VAL A 25 -2.19 3.47 -0.45
C VAL A 25 -2.95 4.53 -1.21
N THR A 26 -3.85 5.21 -0.51
CA THR A 26 -4.68 6.27 -1.07
C THR A 26 -3.94 7.60 -0.99
N CYS A 27 -3.90 8.34 -2.09
CA CYS A 27 -3.22 9.65 -2.16
C CYS A 27 -1.76 9.66 -1.64
N PRO A 28 -0.87 8.77 -2.14
CA PRO A 28 0.52 8.68 -1.67
C PRO A 28 1.37 9.94 -1.92
N ASN A 29 0.94 10.83 -2.81
CA ASN A 29 1.72 11.99 -3.27
C ASN A 29 1.01 13.34 -3.02
N GLY A 30 0.09 13.40 -2.05
CA GLY A 30 -0.68 14.60 -1.73
C GLY A 30 -2.12 14.55 -2.26
N PRO A 31 -2.83 15.69 -2.33
CA PRO A 31 -4.26 15.71 -2.64
C PRO A 31 -4.51 15.16 -4.05
N CYS A 32 -5.11 13.98 -4.09
CA CYS A 32 -5.37 13.21 -5.31
C CYS A 32 -6.87 13.01 -5.57
N THR A 33 -7.67 13.80 -4.86
CA THR A 33 -9.12 13.74 -4.83
C THR A 33 -9.69 14.75 -5.82
N THR A 34 -10.61 14.30 -6.67
CA THR A 34 -11.30 15.21 -7.59
C THR A 34 -12.39 15.99 -6.88
N ALA A 35 -12.80 17.12 -7.46
CA ALA A 35 -14.09 17.70 -7.13
C ALA A 35 -15.23 16.70 -7.44
N PRO A 36 -16.40 16.82 -6.79
CA PRO A 36 -17.55 15.98 -7.09
C PRO A 36 -17.96 16.12 -8.56
N ASP A 37 -18.22 15.00 -9.23
CA ASP A 37 -18.72 15.00 -10.60
C ASP A 37 -20.20 15.41 -10.68
N ALA A 38 -20.77 15.46 -11.89
CA ALA A 38 -22.17 15.82 -12.11
C ALA A 38 -23.17 14.88 -11.41
N GLN A 39 -22.73 13.70 -10.99
CA GLN A 39 -23.53 12.70 -10.27
C GLN A 39 -23.30 12.77 -8.75
N GLY A 40 -22.40 13.64 -8.29
CA GLY A 40 -22.05 13.81 -6.88
C GLY A 40 -20.99 12.83 -6.36
N ASN A 41 -20.26 12.14 -7.25
CA ASN A 41 -19.20 11.22 -6.84
C ASN A 41 -17.83 11.90 -6.80
N VAL A 42 -17.04 11.49 -5.83
CA VAL A 42 -15.64 11.88 -5.66
C VAL A 42 -14.76 10.74 -6.13
N HIS A 43 -13.75 11.08 -6.94
CA HIS A 43 -12.79 10.12 -7.47
C HIS A 43 -11.47 10.27 -6.72
N ARG A 44 -10.90 9.16 -6.29
CA ARG A 44 -9.71 9.14 -5.44
C ARG A 44 -8.67 8.17 -5.97
N TYR A 45 -7.50 8.70 -6.30
CA TYR A 45 -6.40 7.90 -6.78
C TYR A 45 -5.77 7.04 -5.66
N TYR A 46 -5.42 5.80 -6.00
CA TYR A 46 -4.68 4.92 -5.11
C TYR A 46 -3.59 4.16 -5.88
N GLU A 47 -2.54 3.78 -5.15
CA GLU A 47 -1.48 2.89 -5.61
C GLU A 47 -1.50 1.60 -4.78
N MET A 48 -1.26 0.46 -5.44
CA MET A 48 -1.11 -0.85 -4.82
C MET A 48 0.37 -1.16 -4.67
N LYS A 49 0.88 -1.01 -3.44
CA LYS A 49 2.30 -1.20 -3.13
C LYS A 49 2.49 -2.38 -2.18
N PRO A 50 3.60 -3.12 -2.23
CA PRO A 50 3.97 -4.01 -1.14
C PRO A 50 3.99 -3.24 0.18
N LEU A 51 3.44 -3.80 1.24
CA LEU A 51 3.39 -3.15 2.56
C LEU A 51 4.78 -2.68 3.01
N GLY A 52 5.82 -3.49 2.77
CA GLY A 52 7.19 -3.12 3.09
C GLY A 52 7.67 -1.89 2.32
N ALA A 53 7.29 -1.72 1.06
CA ALA A 53 7.64 -0.54 0.29
C ALA A 53 6.92 0.70 0.83
N ALA A 54 5.61 0.59 1.11
CA ALA A 54 4.85 1.69 1.70
C ALA A 54 5.45 2.14 3.05
N LEU A 55 5.85 1.20 3.91
CA LEU A 55 6.50 1.50 5.19
C LEU A 55 7.86 2.17 5.02
N ILE A 56 8.68 1.71 4.06
CA ILE A 56 9.97 2.33 3.77
C ILE A 56 9.76 3.78 3.31
N GLU A 57 8.85 4.02 2.38
CA GLU A 57 8.57 5.37 1.88
C GLU A 57 8.05 6.30 2.97
N GLU A 58 7.15 5.82 3.84
CA GLU A 58 6.60 6.60 4.96
C GLU A 58 7.68 6.97 5.98
N VAL A 59 8.53 6.01 6.37
CA VAL A 59 9.56 6.22 7.40
C VAL A 59 10.74 7.05 6.89
N THR A 60 11.14 6.84 5.64
CA THR A 60 12.33 7.49 5.08
C THR A 60 12.02 8.78 4.32
N GLY A 61 10.77 8.98 3.90
CA GLY A 61 10.38 10.02 2.95
C GLY A 61 10.96 9.83 1.54
N LEU A 62 11.72 8.75 1.30
CA LEU A 62 12.32 8.45 0.02
C LEU A 62 11.38 7.56 -0.79
N ARG A 63 11.17 7.91 -2.06
CA ARG A 63 10.40 7.06 -2.96
C ARG A 63 11.18 5.82 -3.35
N VAL A 64 10.54 4.66 -3.31
CA VAL A 64 11.10 3.42 -3.82
C VAL A 64 10.88 3.40 -5.34
N PRO A 65 11.94 3.32 -6.18
CA PRO A 65 11.82 3.47 -7.63
C PRO A 65 11.33 2.18 -8.30
N ILE A 66 10.14 1.73 -7.93
CA ILE A 66 9.47 0.54 -8.46
C ILE A 66 8.11 0.97 -9.01
N HIS A 67 7.71 0.39 -10.14
CA HIS A 67 6.39 0.63 -10.70
C HIS A 67 5.34 -0.16 -9.93
N TYR A 68 4.34 0.55 -9.42
CA TYR A 68 3.20 -0.02 -8.72
C TYR A 68 1.96 0.03 -9.61
N SER A 69 1.06 -0.95 -9.41
CA SER A 69 -0.26 -0.87 -10.02
C SER A 69 -1.06 0.26 -9.36
N SER A 70 -1.93 0.94 -10.09
CA SER A 70 -2.72 2.05 -9.57
C SER A 70 -4.12 2.05 -10.12
N GLY A 71 -5.03 2.73 -9.43
CA GLY A 71 -6.41 2.87 -9.86
C GLY A 71 -7.08 4.10 -9.26
N VAL A 72 -8.39 4.18 -9.47
CA VAL A 72 -9.24 5.24 -8.95
C VAL A 72 -10.44 4.59 -8.28
N ASP A 73 -10.69 4.97 -7.03
CA ASP A 73 -11.94 4.65 -6.35
C ASP A 73 -12.96 5.75 -6.60
N THR A 74 -14.23 5.35 -6.64
CA THR A 74 -15.36 6.27 -6.70
C THR A 74 -16.16 6.17 -5.41
N GLU A 75 -16.34 7.29 -4.72
CA GLU A 75 -17.09 7.40 -3.48
C GLU A 75 -18.24 8.40 -3.67
N SER A 76 -19.47 7.99 -3.35
CA SER A 76 -20.65 8.86 -3.45
C SER A 76 -20.76 9.74 -2.21
N LEU A 77 -20.99 11.04 -2.38
CA LEU A 77 -21.21 12.00 -1.27
C LEU A 77 -22.67 12.06 -0.77
N ARG A 78 -23.55 11.19 -1.26
CA ARG A 78 -24.95 11.11 -0.83
C ARG A 78 -25.13 10.53 0.57
#